data_AF-A0A660W215-F1
#
_entry.id   AF-A0A660W215-F1
#
_cell.length_a   1.000
_cell.length_b   1.000
_cell.length_c   1.000
_cell.angle_alpha   90.00
_cell.angle_beta   90.00
_cell.angle_gamma   90.00
#
_symmetry.space_group_name_H-M   'P 1'
#
loop_
_entity.id
_entity.type
_entity.pdbx_description
1 polymer ?
#
loop_
_entity_poly.entity_id
_entity_poly.type
_entity_poly.pdbx_seq_one_letter_code
_entity_poly.pdbx_strand_id
1 'polypeptide(L)'
;AIDQVQVSNHSPVPLNTVIAKPQMLFLILDQRLNRPSFQIVSYYCFHRSTQVIGKIRREEWNKARADKDDKNAKVIKGQRYNLLRRPENNTDKQQARLDELLAMNEPLSKVYVLVEDFRDALSQNYVGHAKNCLKLWIETAISSGIKAVVKFAKSLEKFRTR
;
A
#
# COMPACT_ATOMS: atom_id res chain seq x y z
N ALA A 1 -7.34 33.67 -8.02
CA ALA A 1 -7.14 33.13 -6.67
C ALA A 1 -7.52 31.66 -6.72
N ILE A 2 -6.57 30.77 -6.44
CA ILE A 2 -6.77 29.32 -6.52
C ILE A 2 -7.25 28.85 -5.15
N ASP A 3 -8.47 28.33 -5.11
CA ASP A 3 -9.14 27.87 -3.89
C ASP A 3 -8.44 26.65 -3.30
N GLN A 4 -8.28 26.67 -1.99
CA GLN A 4 -7.63 25.63 -1.21
C GLN A 4 -8.56 24.43 -1.05
N VAL A 5 -8.10 23.26 -1.49
CA VAL A 5 -8.73 21.96 -1.19
C VAL A 5 -8.53 21.68 0.29
N GLN A 6 -9.67 21.47 0.96
CA GLN A 6 -9.81 21.26 2.39
C GLN A 6 -8.93 20.13 2.92
N VAL A 7 -8.19 20.49 3.97
CA VAL A 7 -7.38 19.64 4.85
C VAL A 7 -8.25 18.53 5.44
N SER A 8 -7.78 17.30 5.34
CA SER A 8 -8.40 16.13 5.97
C SER A 8 -8.48 16.31 7.48
N ASN A 9 -9.71 16.29 8.01
CA ASN A 9 -10.01 16.32 9.43
C ASN A 9 -9.48 15.05 10.13
N HIS A 10 -8.25 15.09 10.62
CA HIS A 10 -7.72 14.07 11.51
C HIS A 10 -7.95 14.50 12.97
N SER A 11 -8.97 13.94 13.61
CA SER A 11 -9.13 14.04 15.07
C SER A 11 -8.09 13.16 15.75
N PRO A 12 -7.39 13.61 16.82
CA PRO A 12 -6.42 12.78 17.52
C PRO A 12 -7.16 11.85 18.49
N VAL A 13 -7.10 10.54 18.24
CA VAL A 13 -7.64 9.52 19.15
C VAL A 13 -6.63 9.29 20.30
N PRO A 14 -7.05 9.30 21.58
CA PRO A 14 -6.13 9.33 22.71
C PRO A 14 -5.40 8.01 22.95
N LEU A 15 -4.21 8.17 23.53
CA LEU A 15 -3.14 7.19 23.71
C LEU A 15 -3.47 6.18 24.83
N ASN A 16 -4.45 5.29 24.64
CA ASN A 16 -4.65 4.12 25.52
C ASN A 16 -5.30 2.90 24.82
N THR A 17 -5.46 2.90 23.50
CA THR A 17 -6.07 1.78 22.76
C THR A 17 -5.01 0.76 22.34
N VAL A 18 -4.47 0.04 23.32
CA VAL A 18 -3.60 -1.13 23.10
C VAL A 18 -4.49 -2.30 22.64
N ILE A 19 -4.20 -2.80 21.42
CA ILE A 19 -4.71 -4.04 20.77
C ILE A 19 -6.13 -3.95 20.17
N ALA A 20 -6.23 -3.39 18.95
CA ALA A 20 -7.34 -3.69 18.03
C ALA A 20 -6.93 -3.51 16.56
N LYS A 21 -5.86 -4.17 16.09
CA LYS A 21 -5.52 -4.29 14.66
C LYS A 21 -5.34 -5.79 14.36
N PRO A 22 -6.43 -6.58 14.10
CA PRO A 22 -6.80 -6.95 12.71
C PRO A 22 -8.28 -7.44 12.56
N GLN A 23 -9.25 -6.91 13.30
CA GLN A 23 -10.56 -7.59 13.47
C GLN A 23 -11.60 -7.29 12.38
N MET A 24 -11.46 -6.26 11.55
CA MET A 24 -12.55 -5.77 10.68
C MET A 24 -12.48 -6.18 9.20
N LEU A 25 -11.34 -6.70 8.75
CA LEU A 25 -11.27 -7.42 7.48
C LEU A 25 -12.25 -8.63 7.48
N PHE A 26 -12.67 -9.10 8.67
CA PHE A 26 -13.64 -10.16 8.98
C PHE A 26 -15.01 -9.98 8.32
N LEU A 27 -15.46 -8.75 8.10
CA LEU A 27 -16.82 -8.47 7.61
C LEU A 27 -16.90 -8.14 6.11
N ILE A 28 -15.78 -7.82 5.47
CA ILE A 28 -15.75 -7.37 4.06
C ILE A 28 -15.77 -8.56 3.10
N LEU A 29 -15.23 -9.71 3.51
CA LEU A 29 -14.92 -10.85 2.64
C LEU A 29 -15.89 -12.03 2.80
N ASP A 30 -17.18 -11.77 2.91
CA ASP A 30 -18.25 -12.78 3.05
C ASP A 30 -18.43 -13.32 4.48
N GLN A 31 -19.70 -13.41 4.91
CA GLN A 31 -20.14 -13.97 6.19
C GLN A 31 -19.85 -15.49 6.31
N ARG A 32 -19.36 -16.12 5.24
CA ARG A 32 -19.11 -17.58 5.16
C ARG A 32 -17.65 -17.99 5.31
N LEU A 33 -16.71 -17.05 5.39
CA LEU A 33 -15.30 -17.40 5.58
C LEU A 33 -15.03 -17.71 7.07
N ASN A 34 -14.87 -19.00 7.38
CA ASN A 34 -14.35 -19.45 8.67
C ASN A 34 -12.96 -18.81 8.95
N ARG A 35 -12.57 -18.68 10.23
CA ARG A 35 -11.30 -18.07 10.69
C ARG A 35 -10.02 -18.44 9.90
N PRO A 36 -9.80 -19.70 9.46
CA PRO A 36 -8.63 -20.03 8.63
C PRO A 36 -8.66 -19.35 7.24
N SER A 37 -9.83 -19.27 6.60
CA SER A 37 -9.98 -18.62 5.28
C SER A 37 -9.70 -17.11 5.35
N PHE A 38 -10.01 -16.49 6.50
CA PHE A 38 -9.75 -15.08 6.76
C PHE A 38 -8.26 -14.72 6.86
N GLN A 39 -7.49 -15.50 7.64
CA GLN A 39 -6.03 -15.30 7.73
C GLN A 39 -5.38 -15.44 6.36
N ILE A 40 -5.90 -16.35 5.52
CA ILE A 40 -5.42 -16.56 4.15
C ILE A 40 -5.64 -15.29 3.30
N VAL A 41 -6.78 -14.60 3.38
CA VAL A 41 -7.01 -13.39 2.56
C VAL A 41 -6.21 -12.18 3.06
N SER A 42 -6.14 -11.95 4.38
CA SER A 42 -5.29 -10.89 4.94
C SER A 42 -3.83 -11.08 4.55
N TYR A 43 -3.35 -12.32 4.69
CA TYR A 43 -2.01 -12.71 4.29
C TYR A 43 -1.82 -12.55 2.79
N TYR A 44 -2.78 -12.97 1.97
CA TYR A 44 -2.75 -12.81 0.51
C TYR A 44 -2.64 -11.34 0.11
N CYS A 45 -3.45 -10.44 0.68
CA CYS A 45 -3.43 -9.01 0.41
C CYS A 45 -2.08 -8.38 0.80
N PHE A 46 -1.59 -8.69 2.00
CA PHE A 46 -0.27 -8.25 2.45
C PHE A 46 0.85 -8.76 1.54
N HIS A 47 0.87 -10.07 1.29
CA HIS A 47 1.87 -10.71 0.45
C HIS A 47 1.82 -10.19 -0.99
N ARG A 48 0.63 -9.92 -1.52
CA ARG A 48 0.50 -9.39 -2.88
C ARG A 48 0.95 -7.94 -2.99
N SER A 49 0.64 -7.10 -2.00
CA SER A 49 1.13 -5.72 -1.95
C SER A 49 2.66 -5.64 -1.92
N THR A 50 3.30 -6.50 -1.11
CA THR A 50 4.77 -6.58 -1.04
C THR A 50 5.38 -7.11 -2.34
N GLN A 51 4.74 -8.07 -3.01
CA GLN A 51 5.17 -8.52 -4.34
C GLN A 51 5.10 -7.40 -5.39
N VAL A 52 4.07 -6.57 -5.37
CA VAL A 52 3.90 -5.45 -6.32
C VAL A 52 5.02 -4.43 -6.14
N ILE A 53 5.26 -3.95 -4.91
CA ILE A 53 6.39 -3.05 -4.61
C ILE A 53 7.72 -3.70 -5.02
N GLY A 54 7.93 -4.97 -4.65
CA GLY A 54 9.16 -5.69 -4.96
C GLY A 54 9.39 -5.91 -6.46
N LYS A 55 8.34 -5.98 -7.26
CA LYS A 55 8.43 -6.04 -8.73
C LYS A 55 8.88 -4.70 -9.29
N ILE A 56 8.21 -3.61 -8.93
CA ILE A 56 8.51 -2.26 -9.44
C ILE A 56 9.92 -1.85 -9.00
N ARG A 57 10.31 -2.10 -7.75
CA ARG A 57 11.68 -1.86 -7.28
C ARG A 57 12.75 -2.58 -8.12
N ARG A 58 12.47 -3.80 -8.59
CA ARG A 58 13.40 -4.54 -9.47
C ARG A 58 13.45 -3.94 -10.87
N GLU A 59 12.31 -3.54 -11.42
CA GLU A 59 12.24 -2.86 -12.72
C GLU A 59 13.04 -1.54 -12.68
N GLU A 60 12.82 -0.72 -11.65
CA GLU A 60 13.53 0.55 -11.47
C GLU A 60 15.03 0.35 -11.21
N TRP A 61 15.41 -0.67 -10.43
CA TRP A 61 16.81 -1.01 -10.22
C TRP A 61 17.50 -1.46 -11.53
N ASN A 62 16.81 -2.26 -12.35
CA ASN A 62 17.34 -2.69 -13.65
C ASN A 62 17.50 -1.51 -14.62
N LYS A 63 16.54 -0.57 -14.64
CA LYS A 63 16.63 0.66 -15.45
C LYS A 63 17.82 1.51 -15.04
N ALA A 64 17.95 1.83 -13.75
CA ALA A 64 19.09 2.61 -13.24
C ALA A 64 20.44 2.00 -13.62
N ARG A 65 20.55 0.66 -13.62
CA ARG A 65 21.75 -0.03 -14.09
C ARG A 65 21.97 0.07 -15.59
N ALA A 66 20.92 -0.03 -16.40
CA ALA A 66 21.01 0.13 -17.85
C ALA A 66 21.47 1.54 -18.22
N ASP A 67 21.02 2.54 -17.46
CA ASP A 67 21.34 3.96 -17.64
C ASP A 67 22.70 4.35 -17.02
N LYS A 68 23.44 3.39 -16.46
CA LYS A 68 24.73 3.58 -15.75
C LYS A 68 24.65 4.54 -14.55
N ASP A 69 23.48 4.68 -13.94
CA ASP A 69 23.28 5.42 -12.70
C ASP A 69 23.52 4.52 -11.48
N ASP A 70 24.81 4.29 -11.19
CA ASP A 70 25.23 3.45 -10.06
C ASP A 70 24.81 4.00 -8.70
N LYS A 71 24.66 5.32 -8.58
CA LYS A 71 24.23 5.97 -7.35
C LYS A 71 22.79 5.58 -7.05
N ASN A 72 21.88 5.77 -8.00
CA ASN A 72 20.47 5.45 -7.83
C ASN A 72 20.24 3.94 -7.68
N ALA A 73 20.95 3.12 -8.46
CA ALA A 73 20.91 1.66 -8.33
C ALA A 73 21.32 1.18 -6.92
N LYS A 74 22.33 1.82 -6.30
CA LYS A 74 22.72 1.52 -4.90
C LYS A 74 21.63 1.91 -3.91
N VAL A 75 21.02 3.09 -4.05
CA VAL A 75 19.94 3.55 -3.17
C VAL A 75 18.73 2.60 -3.27
N ILE A 76 18.24 2.30 -4.47
CA ILE A 76 17.09 1.41 -4.69
C ILE A 76 17.33 0.00 -4.13
N LYS A 77 18.57 -0.51 -4.18
CA LYS A 77 18.94 -1.80 -3.60
C LYS A 77 18.96 -1.75 -2.06
N GLY A 78 19.52 -0.69 -1.49
CA GLY A 78 19.68 -0.51 -0.04
C GLY A 78 18.36 -0.32 0.72
N GLN A 79 17.36 0.30 0.10
CA GLN A 79 16.09 0.64 0.77
C GLN A 79 15.00 -0.43 0.72
N ARG A 80 15.30 -1.67 0.27
CA ARG A 80 14.30 -2.75 0.12
C ARG A 80 13.44 -2.94 1.38
N TYR A 81 14.05 -2.98 2.56
CA TYR A 81 13.33 -3.25 3.79
C TYR A 81 12.49 -2.06 4.26
N ASN A 82 12.95 -0.84 4.00
CA ASN A 82 12.22 0.37 4.34
C ASN A 82 10.94 0.52 3.49
N LEU A 83 11.00 0.11 2.21
CA LEU A 83 9.83 0.05 1.32
C LEU A 83 8.77 -0.98 1.75
N LEU A 84 9.18 -2.08 2.38
CA LEU A 84 8.29 -3.19 2.71
C LEU A 84 7.69 -3.07 4.13
N ARG A 85 8.34 -2.30 5.00
CA ARG A 85 7.84 -2.01 6.35
C ARG A 85 6.69 -1.00 6.30
N ARG A 86 5.85 -1.03 7.34
CA ARG A 86 4.91 0.07 7.60
C ARG A 86 5.69 1.28 8.11
N PRO A 87 5.34 2.51 7.71
CA PRO A 87 6.01 3.73 8.16
C PRO A 87 6.06 3.85 9.69
N GLU A 88 4.98 3.43 10.38
CA GLU A 88 4.88 3.37 11.86
C GLU A 88 6.03 2.57 12.53
N ASN A 89 6.70 1.69 11.78
CA ASN A 89 7.76 0.80 12.27
C ASN A 89 9.17 1.24 11.83
N ASN A 90 9.29 2.38 11.18
CA ASN A 90 10.58 2.93 10.77
C ASN A 90 11.14 3.84 11.87
N THR A 91 12.45 3.79 12.10
CA THR A 91 13.12 4.86 12.86
C THR A 91 13.21 6.12 12.01
N ASP A 92 13.40 7.29 12.63
CA ASP A 92 13.52 8.57 11.90
C ASP A 92 14.56 8.51 10.78
N LYS A 93 15.70 7.86 11.05
CA LYS A 93 16.77 7.65 10.05
C LYS A 93 16.34 6.74 8.90
N GLN A 94 15.50 5.74 9.17
CA GLN A 94 14.96 4.85 8.13
C GLN A 94 13.91 5.57 7.30
N GLN A 95 13.06 6.38 7.93
CA GLN A 95 12.04 7.16 7.25
C GLN A 95 12.67 8.21 6.34
N ALA A 96 13.65 8.98 6.82
CA ALA A 96 14.37 9.95 5.99
C ALA A 96 15.00 9.33 4.73
N ARG A 97 15.55 8.11 4.85
CA ARG A 97 16.11 7.37 3.71
C ARG A 97 15.05 6.82 2.76
N LEU A 98 13.87 6.50 3.26
CA LEU A 98 12.73 6.12 2.45
C LEU A 98 12.24 7.34 1.67
N ASP A 99 12.08 8.48 2.34
CA ASP A 99 11.65 9.74 1.72
C ASP A 99 12.62 10.18 0.62
N GLU A 100 13.92 10.07 0.85
CA GLU A 100 14.96 10.31 -0.17
C GLU A 100 14.75 9.43 -1.41
N LEU A 101 14.52 8.13 -1.22
CA LEU A 101 14.24 7.21 -2.32
C LEU A 101 12.96 7.60 -3.08
N LEU A 102 11.87 7.89 -2.37
CA LEU A 102 10.59 8.20 -2.99
C LEU A 102 10.64 9.54 -3.73
N ALA A 103 11.43 10.50 -3.25
CA ALA A 103 11.69 11.76 -3.95
C ALA A 103 12.49 11.57 -5.25
N MET A 104 13.42 10.61 -5.27
CA MET A 104 14.26 10.33 -6.44
C MET A 104 13.63 9.36 -7.45
N ASN A 105 12.64 8.57 -7.04
CA ASN A 105 12.02 7.56 -7.90
C ASN A 105 10.49 7.67 -7.90
N GLU A 106 9.98 8.45 -8.86
CA GLU A 106 8.54 8.69 -9.03
C GLU A 106 7.71 7.38 -9.20
N PRO A 107 8.13 6.38 -10.01
CA PRO A 107 7.39 5.12 -10.09
C PRO A 107 7.26 4.39 -8.75
N LEU A 108 8.32 4.36 -7.95
CA LEU A 108 8.29 3.78 -6.61
C LEU A 108 7.42 4.59 -5.66
N SER A 109 7.48 5.92 -5.74
CA SER A 109 6.62 6.83 -4.97
C SER A 109 5.14 6.54 -5.20
N LYS A 110 4.70 6.51 -6.47
CA LYS A 110 3.31 6.22 -6.83
C LYS A 110 2.84 4.87 -6.30
N VAL A 111 3.66 3.83 -6.46
CA VAL A 111 3.30 2.47 -6.02
C VAL A 111 3.29 2.36 -4.50
N TYR A 112 4.20 3.06 -3.82
CA TYR A 112 4.25 3.09 -2.37
C TYR A 112 2.97 3.72 -1.79
N VAL A 113 2.58 4.90 -2.28
CA VAL A 113 1.34 5.57 -1.87
C VAL A 113 0.12 4.69 -2.13
N LEU A 114 0.01 4.10 -3.34
CA LEU A 114 -1.10 3.20 -3.65
C LEU A 114 -1.16 1.98 -2.71
N VAL A 115 -0.03 1.47 -2.23
CA VAL A 115 -0.03 0.36 -1.29
C VAL A 115 -0.35 0.80 0.14
N GLU A 116 0.05 2.00 0.55
CA GLU A 116 -0.37 2.59 1.82
C GLU A 116 -1.88 2.85 1.83
N ASP A 117 -2.42 3.49 0.79
CA ASP A 117 -3.86 3.72 0.63
C ASP A 117 -4.65 2.41 0.69
N PHE A 118 -4.10 1.34 0.11
CA PHE A 118 -4.70 0.00 0.20
C PHE A 118 -4.72 -0.52 1.64
N ARG A 119 -3.61 -0.38 2.37
CA ARG A 119 -3.50 -0.82 3.77
C ARG A 119 -4.48 -0.05 4.64
N ASP A 120 -4.66 1.24 4.38
CA ASP A 120 -5.58 2.11 5.10
C ASP A 120 -7.03 1.76 4.79
N ALA A 121 -7.36 1.49 3.52
CA ALA A 121 -8.66 0.98 3.12
C ALA A 121 -9.02 -0.34 3.82
N LEU A 122 -8.02 -1.22 4.02
CA LEU A 122 -8.20 -2.48 4.77
C LEU A 122 -8.22 -2.30 6.29
N SER A 123 -7.79 -1.16 6.82
CA SER A 123 -7.75 -0.89 8.26
C SER A 123 -9.06 -0.32 8.81
N GLN A 124 -10.03 0.00 7.94
CA GLN A 124 -11.28 0.64 8.31
C GLN A 124 -12.14 -0.20 9.25
N ASN A 125 -12.68 0.45 10.29
CA ASN A 125 -13.47 -0.20 11.34
C ASN A 125 -14.95 -0.43 10.98
N TYR A 126 -15.42 0.10 9.84
CA TYR A 126 -16.80 -0.05 9.41
C TYR A 126 -16.88 -0.69 8.02
N VAL A 127 -17.69 -1.73 7.91
CA VAL A 127 -17.77 -2.60 6.73
C VAL A 127 -18.18 -1.85 5.47
N GLY A 128 -19.21 -1.00 5.55
CA GLY A 128 -19.70 -0.23 4.42
C GLY A 128 -18.64 0.75 3.91
N HIS A 129 -17.92 1.40 4.83
CA HIS A 129 -16.84 2.32 4.51
C HIS A 129 -15.68 1.57 3.88
N ALA A 130 -15.26 0.45 4.45
CA ALA A 130 -14.18 -0.35 3.93
C ALA A 130 -14.46 -0.91 2.51
N LYS A 131 -15.71 -1.33 2.24
CA LYS A 131 -16.15 -1.73 0.89
C LYS A 131 -16.04 -0.58 -0.11
N ASN A 132 -16.46 0.63 0.30
CA ASN A 132 -16.35 1.83 -0.54
C ASN A 132 -14.89 2.23 -0.75
N CYS A 133 -14.06 2.22 0.28
CA CYS A 133 -12.62 2.49 0.19
C CYS A 133 -11.93 1.48 -0.72
N LEU A 134 -12.25 0.19 -0.62
CA LEU A 134 -11.68 -0.84 -1.49
C LEU A 134 -12.13 -0.65 -2.95
N LYS A 135 -13.40 -0.31 -3.18
CA LYS A 135 -13.90 0.01 -4.52
C LYS A 135 -13.16 1.20 -5.13
N LEU A 136 -13.09 2.31 -4.39
CA LEU A 136 -12.38 3.52 -4.80
C LEU A 136 -10.91 3.22 -5.09
N TRP A 137 -10.26 2.47 -4.19
CA TRP A 137 -8.87 2.07 -4.37
C TRP A 137 -8.67 1.23 -5.64
N ILE A 138 -9.57 0.28 -5.96
CA ILE A 138 -9.51 -0.50 -7.20
C ILE A 138 -9.58 0.43 -8.42
N GLU A 139 -10.49 1.42 -8.41
CA GLU A 139 -10.63 2.40 -9.49
C GLU A 139 -9.35 3.23 -9.66
N THR A 140 -8.79 3.76 -8.56
CA THR A 140 -7.50 4.49 -8.56
C THR A 140 -6.34 3.61 -9.03
N ALA A 141 -6.28 2.36 -8.58
CA ALA A 141 -5.25 1.41 -8.94
C ALA A 141 -5.31 1.05 -10.44
N ILE A 142 -6.51 0.96 -11.03
CA ILE A 142 -6.70 0.76 -12.47
C ILE A 142 -6.30 2.01 -13.26
N SER A 143 -6.71 3.19 -12.81
CA SER A 143 -6.40 4.46 -13.49
C SER A 143 -4.91 4.84 -13.42
N SER A 144 -4.18 4.32 -12.43
CA SER A 144 -2.72 4.53 -12.31
C SER A 144 -1.91 4.06 -13.52
N GLY A 145 -2.43 3.12 -14.32
CA GLY A 145 -1.72 2.54 -15.48
C GLY A 145 -0.53 1.65 -15.13
N ILE A 146 -0.19 1.49 -13.84
CA ILE A 146 0.95 0.70 -13.41
C ILE A 146 0.59 -0.79 -13.52
N LYS A 147 1.09 -1.46 -14.57
CA LYS A 147 0.72 -2.83 -14.95
C LYS A 147 0.66 -3.82 -13.77
N ALA A 148 1.61 -3.75 -12.84
CA ALA A 148 1.64 -4.61 -11.66
C ALA A 148 0.49 -4.34 -10.68
N VAL A 149 0.18 -3.06 -10.44
CA VAL A 149 -0.91 -2.60 -9.57
C VAL A 149 -2.25 -2.89 -10.21
N VAL A 150 -2.42 -2.57 -11.50
CA VAL A 150 -3.64 -2.88 -12.28
C VAL A 150 -3.98 -4.37 -12.22
N LYS A 151 -2.98 -5.24 -12.41
CA LYS A 151 -3.18 -6.71 -12.32
C LYS A 151 -3.62 -7.15 -10.92
N PHE A 152 -3.12 -6.49 -9.87
CA PHE A 152 -3.54 -6.76 -8.51
C PHE A 152 -4.98 -6.29 -8.26
N ALA A 153 -5.32 -5.07 -8.67
CA ALA A 153 -6.66 -4.50 -8.54
C ALA A 153 -7.73 -5.37 -9.24
N LYS A 154 -7.48 -5.79 -10.50
CA LYS A 154 -8.37 -6.70 -11.22
C LYS A 154 -8.53 -8.07 -10.56
N SER A 155 -7.51 -8.54 -9.82
CA SER A 155 -7.63 -9.79 -9.06
C SER A 155 -8.56 -9.60 -7.86
N LEU A 156 -8.45 -8.47 -7.16
CA LEU A 156 -9.30 -8.14 -6.01
C LEU A 156 -10.74 -7.88 -6.43
N GLU A 157 -10.96 -7.20 -7.55
CA GLU A 157 -12.28 -6.97 -8.10
C GLU A 157 -13.04 -8.28 -8.35
N LYS A 158 -12.37 -9.29 -8.93
CA LYS A 158 -12.95 -10.62 -9.12
C LYS A 158 -13.34 -11.32 -7.81
N PHE A 159 -12.59 -11.09 -6.73
CA PHE A 159 -12.95 -11.61 -5.41
C PHE A 159 -14.12 -10.85 -4.80
N ARG A 160 -14.25 -9.55 -5.06
CA ARG A 160 -15.34 -8.71 -4.54
C ARG A 160 -16.69 -8.97 -5.20
N THR A 161 -16.69 -9.32 -6.49
CA THR A 161 -17.91 -9.55 -7.29
C THR A 161 -18.40 -11.00 -7.30
N ARG A 162 -17.66 -11.91 -6.65
CA ARG A 162 -18.07 -13.30 -6.45
C ARG A 162 -18.82 -13.44 -5.14
#